data_AF-A0A1G3HJZ6-F1
#
_entry.id   AF-A0A1G3HJZ6-F1
#
_cell.length_a   1.000
_cell.length_b   1.000
_cell.length_c   1.000
_cell.angle_alpha   90.00
_cell.angle_beta   90.00
_cell.angle_gamma   90.00
#
_symmetry.space_group_name_H-M   'P 1'
#
loop_
_entity.id
_entity.type
_entity.pdbx_description
1 polymer ?
#
loop_
_entity_poly.entity_id
_entity_poly.type
_entity_poly.pdbx_seq_one_letter_code
_entity_poly.pdbx_strand_id
1 'polypeptide(L)' 'MGLFIMTKADRESRLLELWLQRPQDERTMNDVLAFAGWVQQNYSYLFYGMRGDPYQTLKSVLRNHIRE' A
#
# COMPACT_ATOMS: atom_id res chain seq x y z
N MET A 1 25.30 12.40 -5.13
CA MET A 1 23.85 12.29 -4.87
C MET A 1 23.54 10.83 -4.63
N GLY A 2 23.36 10.42 -3.38
CA GLY A 2 22.97 9.04 -3.06
C GLY A 2 21.52 8.84 -3.47
N LEU A 3 21.27 8.01 -4.48
CA LEU A 3 19.95 7.45 -4.74
C LEU A 3 19.62 6.60 -3.51
N PHE A 4 18.83 7.13 -2.57
CA PHE A 4 18.28 6.33 -1.50
C PHE A 4 17.42 5.25 -2.15
N ILE A 5 17.96 4.03 -2.23
CA ILE A 5 17.18 2.87 -2.62
C ILE A 5 16.12 2.72 -1.53
N MET A 6 14.90 3.12 -1.84
CA MET A 6 13.75 3.01 -0.96
C MET A 6 13.68 1.55 -0.49
N THR A 7 13.79 1.30 0.81
CA THR A 7 13.79 -0.07 1.32
C THR A 7 12.38 -0.63 1.25
N LYS A 8 12.24 -1.95 1.48
CA LYS A 8 10.92 -2.55 1.62
C LYS A 8 10.11 -1.86 2.74
N ALA A 9 10.75 -1.57 3.87
CA ALA A 9 10.09 -0.92 5.02
C ALA A 9 9.64 0.51 4.69
N ASP A 10 10.45 1.29 3.96
CA ASP A 10 10.06 2.64 3.51
C ASP A 10 8.81 2.58 2.62
N ARG A 11 8.75 1.60 1.71
CA ARG A 11 7.60 1.40 0.82
C ARG A 11 6.36 1.00 1.61
N GLU A 12 6.48 0.06 2.54
CA GLU A 12 5.37 -0.38 3.40
C GLU A 12 4.85 0.78 4.27
N SER A 13 5.75 1.58 4.84
CA SER A 13 5.39 2.79 5.58
C SER A 13 4.64 3.78 4.70
N ARG A 14 5.10 4.00 3.46
CA ARG A 14 4.43 4.91 2.53
C ARG A 14 3.05 4.41 2.09
N LEU A 15 2.90 3.10 1.86
CA LEU A 15 1.60 2.49 1.57
C LEU A 15 0.62 2.68 2.74
N LEU A 16 1.11 2.53 3.97
CA LEU A 16 0.33 2.78 5.17
C LEU A 16 -0.07 4.26 5.30
N GLU A 17 0.85 5.20 5.08
CA GLU A 17 0.54 6.63 5.11
C GLU A 17 -0.58 6.99 4.12
N LEU A 18 -0.47 6.51 2.87
CA LEU A 18 -1.48 6.74 1.83
C LEU A 18 -2.84 6.12 2.21
N TRP A 19 -2.84 4.95 2.85
CA TRP A 19 -4.05 4.32 3.35
C TRP A 19 -4.71 5.12 4.49
N LEU A 20 -3.90 5.61 5.44
CA LEU A 20 -4.37 6.38 6.59
C LEU A 20 -4.84 7.80 6.23
N GLN A 21 -4.64 8.25 5.00
CA GLN A 21 -5.25 9.49 4.49
C GLN A 21 -6.72 9.30 4.05
N ARG A 22 -7.15 8.06 3.77
CA ARG A 22 -8.54 7.76 3.41
C ARG A 22 -9.45 7.92 4.62
N PRO A 23 -10.73 8.33 4.47
CA PRO A 23 -11.72 8.29 5.55
C PRO A 23 -11.82 6.91 6.20
N GLN A 24 -12.06 6.86 7.51
CA GLN A 24 -12.10 5.60 8.25
C GLN A 24 -13.21 4.65 7.76
N ASP A 25 -14.32 5.20 7.25
CA ASP A 25 -15.43 4.42 6.68
C ASP A 25 -15.10 3.83 5.29
N GLU A 26 -14.01 4.27 4.64
CA GLU A 26 -13.50 3.78 3.35
C GLU A 26 -12.20 2.98 3.51
N ARG A 27 -12.00 2.38 4.68
CA ARG A 27 -10.86 1.49 4.98
C ARG A 27 -11.32 0.04 5.15
N THR A 28 -12.23 -0.43 4.31
CA THR A 28 -12.74 -1.81 4.34
C THR A 28 -11.92 -2.76 3.46
N MET A 29 -12.17 -4.06 3.54
CA MET A 29 -11.52 -5.04 2.65
C MET A 29 -11.78 -4.74 1.16
N ASN A 30 -12.99 -4.27 0.81
CA ASN A 30 -13.33 -3.91 -0.57
C ASN A 30 -12.50 -2.69 -1.04
N ASP A 31 -12.25 -1.73 -0.14
CA ASP A 31 -11.43 -0.57 -0.43
C ASP A 31 -9.96 -0.93 -0.67
N VAL A 32 -9.46 -2.03 -0.08
CA VAL A 32 -8.08 -2.49 -0.33
C VAL A 32 -7.87 -2.81 -1.81
N LEU A 33 -8.86 -3.41 -2.48
CA LEU A 33 -8.76 -3.72 -3.91
C LEU A 33 -8.75 -2.44 -4.76
N ALA A 34 -9.68 -1.51 -4.47
CA ALA A 34 -9.73 -0.22 -5.16
C ALA A 34 -8.44 0.59 -4.94
N PHE A 35 -7.94 0.57 -3.70
CA PHE A 35 -6.68 1.20 -3.32
C PHE A 35 -5.49 0.56 -4.03
N ALA A 36 -5.44 -0.77 -4.15
CA ALA A 36 -4.39 -1.47 -4.89
C ALA A 36 -4.31 -0.99 -6.35
N GLY A 37 -5.45 -0.92 -7.03
CA GLY A 37 -5.51 -0.38 -8.40
C GLY A 37 -5.02 1.06 -8.48
N TRP A 38 -5.44 1.92 -7.55
CA TRP A 38 -5.01 3.32 -7.50
C TRP A 38 -3.50 3.48 -7.23
N VAL A 39 -2.94 2.71 -6.28
CA VAL A 39 -1.49 2.73 -5.99
C VAL A 39 -0.71 2.20 -7.20
N GLN A 40 -1.18 1.16 -7.88
CA GLN A 40 -0.50 0.66 -9.09
C GLN A 40 -0.48 1.70 -10.21
N GLN A 41 -1.51 2.54 -10.34
CA GLN A 41 -1.56 3.57 -11.38
C GLN A 41 -0.73 4.80 -11.03
N ASN A 42 -0.70 5.23 -9.77
CA ASN A 42 -0.11 6.51 -9.36
C ASN A 42 1.26 6.37 -8.66
N TYR A 43 1.52 5.21 -8.04
CA TYR A 43 2.69 4.96 -7.18
C TYR A 43 3.25 3.54 -7.39
N SER A 44 3.30 3.06 -8.64
CA SER A 44 3.74 1.70 -9.00
C SER A 44 5.10 1.31 -8.41
N TYR A 45 6.01 2.27 -8.25
CA TYR A 45 7.33 2.08 -7.66
C TYR A 45 7.30 1.58 -6.20
N LEU A 46 6.19 1.75 -5.48
CA LEU A 46 6.01 1.22 -4.13
C LEU A 46 5.91 -0.31 -4.09
N PHE A 47 5.62 -0.95 -5.22
CA PHE A 47 5.61 -2.41 -5.35
C PHE A 47 6.92 -2.97 -5.91
N TYR A 48 7.89 -2.14 -6.29
CA TYR A 48 9.14 -2.63 -6.86
C TYR A 48 9.93 -3.46 -5.85
N GLY A 49 10.31 -4.67 -6.25
CA GLY A 49 11.01 -5.63 -5.38
C GLY A 49 10.12 -6.30 -4.32
N MET A 50 8.82 -5.98 -4.27
CA MET A 50 7.85 -6.79 -3.53
C MET A 50 7.43 -7.96 -4.42
N ARG A 51 7.41 -9.18 -3.86
CA ARG A 51 6.96 -10.37 -4.58
C ARG A 51 5.48 -10.61 -4.31
N GLY A 52 4.75 -10.94 -5.37
CA GLY A 52 3.35 -11.32 -5.31
C GLY A 52 2.41 -10.28 -5.89
N ASP A 53 1.12 -10.57 -5.75
CA ASP A 53 0.05 -9.69 -6.19
C ASP A 53 -0.01 -8.42 -5.29
N PRO A 54 -0.17 -7.21 -5.87
CA PRO A 54 -0.26 -5.96 -5.12
C PRO A 54 -1.40 -5.91 -4.11
N TYR A 55 -2.55 -6.51 -4.42
CA TYR A 55 -3.66 -6.60 -3.47
C TYR A 55 -3.30 -7.51 -2.29
N GLN A 56 -2.68 -8.67 -2.52
CA GLN A 56 -2.19 -9.52 -1.42
C GLN A 56 -1.12 -8.84 -0.56
N THR A 57 -0.23 -8.09 -1.20
CA THR A 57 0.81 -7.31 -0.52
C THR A 57 0.18 -6.25 0.38
N LEU A 58 -0.74 -5.45 -0.16
CA LEU A 58 -1.47 -4.42 0.59
C LEU A 58 -2.30 -5.02 1.72
N LYS A 59 -2.99 -6.13 1.47
CA LYS A 59 -3.74 -6.84 2.50
C LYS A 59 -2.84 -7.27 3.66
N SER A 60 -1.60 -7.68 3.39
CA SER A 60 -0.61 -8.02 4.41
C SER A 60 -0.12 -6.80 5.20
N VAL A 61 0.25 -5.73 4.49
CA VAL A 61 0.76 -4.47 5.09
C VAL A 61 -0.31 -3.77 5.92
N LEU A 62 -1.55 -3.74 5.42
CA LEU A 62 -2.66 -3.01 6.00
C LEU A 62 -3.51 -3.86 6.96
N ARG A 63 -3.13 -5.11 7.26
CA ARG A 63 -3.96 -6.08 8.00
C ARG A 63 -4.57 -5.56 9.31
N ASN A 64 -3.86 -4.67 10.03
CA ASN A 64 -4.30 -4.09 11.31
C ASN A 64 -5.03 -2.74 11.14
N HIS A 65 -5.21 -2.29 9.90
CA HIS A 65 -5.78 -0.99 9.52
C HIS A 65 -6.96 -1.14 8.55
N ILE A 66 -7.36 -2.38 8.25
CA ILE A 66 -8.56 -2.71 7.50
C ILE A 66 -9.68 -2.97 8.50
N ARG A 67 -10.81 -2.33 8.26
CA ARG A 67 -12.06 -2.57 8.99
C ARG A 67 -12.76 -3.77 8.33
N GLU A 68 -13.18 -4.72 9.16
CA GLU A 68 -13.99 -5.87 8.73
C GLU A 68 -15.40 -5.43 8.30
#